data_AF-A0A9D4REM9-F1
#
_entry.id   AF-A0A9D4REM9-F1
#
_cell.length_a   1.000
_cell.length_b   1.000
_cell.length_c   1.000
_cell.angle_alpha   90.00
_cell.angle_beta   90.00
_cell.angle_gamma   90.00
#
_symmetry.space_group_name_H-M   'P 1'
#
loop_
_entity.id
_entity.type
_entity.pdbx_description
1 polymer ?
#
loop_
_entity_poly.entity_id
_entity_poly.type
_entity_poly.pdbx_seq_one_letter_code
_entity_poly.pdbx_strand_id
1 'polypeptide(L)' 'MCQRWDSQSPHAHNYTVDGLFPEGNMTAAGSYCRDPGGSRGQPWCYTVDPNVPWQLCDVPNCIGKQ' A
#
# COMPACT_ATOMS: atom_id res chain seq x y z
N MET A 1 10.49 0.32 -5.40
CA MET A 1 10.74 0.77 -4.01
C MET A 1 9.55 1.57 -3.53
N CYS A 2 9.02 1.23 -2.35
CA CYS A 2 7.77 1.77 -1.82
C CYS A 2 8.02 2.84 -0.76
N GLN A 3 7.24 3.92 -0.83
CA GLN A 3 7.08 4.89 0.25
C GLN A 3 6.33 4.23 1.41
N ARG A 4 6.66 4.61 2.64
CA ARG A 4 5.91 4.13 3.80
C ARG A 4 4.50 4.72 3.83
N TRP A 5 3.51 3.93 4.23
CA TRP A 5 2.13 4.39 4.33
C TRP A 5 1.95 5.52 5.34
N ASP A 6 2.74 5.60 6.41
CA ASP A 6 2.70 6.73 7.35
C ASP A 6 3.51 7.97 6.89
N SER A 7 4.17 7.91 5.73
CA SER A 7 4.89 9.05 5.14
C SER A 7 3.97 9.89 4.25
N GLN A 8 4.15 11.21 4.29
CA GLN A 8 3.45 12.17 3.41
C GLN A 8 4.34 12.72 2.29
N SER A 9 5.52 12.13 2.09
CA SER A 9 6.49 12.52 1.05
C SER A 9 7.14 11.28 0.42
N PRO A 10 7.40 11.28 -0.91
CA PRO A 10 7.08 12.33 -1.88
C PRO A 10 5.59 12.49 -2.21
N HIS A 11 4.76 11.49 -1.92
CA HIS A 11 3.34 11.51 -2.28
C HIS A 11 2.46 11.63 -1.05
N ALA A 12 1.78 12.76 -0.90
CA ALA A 12 0.82 12.96 0.18
C ALA A 12 -0.50 12.22 -0.10
N HIS A 13 -1.15 11.73 0.95
CA HIS A 13 -2.43 11.01 0.85
C HIS A 13 -3.25 11.12 2.15
N ASN A 14 -4.57 10.97 2.01
CA ASN A 14 -5.53 11.21 3.09
C ASN A 14 -6.21 9.93 3.61
N TYR A 15 -5.42 8.90 3.91
CA TYR A 15 -5.95 7.76 4.66
C TYR A 15 -6.18 8.17 6.12
N THR A 16 -7.43 8.09 6.56
CA THR A 16 -7.86 8.53 7.89
C THR A 16 -8.38 7.38 8.75
N VAL A 17 -8.46 6.17 8.19
CA VAL A 17 -9.06 5.01 8.85
C VAL A 17 -8.02 3.91 8.99
N ASP A 18 -7.69 3.63 10.24
CA ASP A 18 -6.74 2.59 10.67
C ASP A 18 -7.12 1.19 10.15
N GLY A 19 -8.42 0.87 10.15
CA GLY A 19 -8.97 -0.41 9.70
C GLY A 19 -8.84 -0.70 8.18
N LEU A 20 -8.24 0.20 7.40
CA LEU A 20 -7.96 -0.06 5.97
C LEU A 20 -6.77 -1.00 5.77
N PHE A 21 -5.96 -1.20 6.81
CA PHE A 21 -4.77 -2.04 6.79
C PHE A 21 -4.98 -3.31 7.64
N PRO A 22 -4.61 -4.50 7.15
CA PRO A 22 -4.71 -5.73 7.94
C PRO A 22 -3.79 -5.68 9.19
N GLU A 23 -2.76 -4.85 9.20
CA GLU A 23 -1.89 -4.59 10.35
C GLU A 23 -2.53 -3.66 11.40
N GLY A 24 -3.69 -3.08 11.10
CA GLY A 24 -4.43 -2.20 11.99
C GLY A 24 -4.10 -0.72 11.87
N ASN A 25 -2.95 -0.31 11.30
CA ASN A 25 -2.67 1.09 10.96
C ASN A 25 -1.54 1.24 9.91
N MET A 26 -1.35 2.48 9.46
CA MET A 26 -0.37 2.85 8.43
C MET A 26 1.09 2.67 8.89
N THR A 27 1.38 2.94 10.16
CA THR A 27 2.72 2.79 10.72
C THR A 27 3.18 1.33 10.69
N ALA A 28 2.28 0.42 11.06
CA ALA A 28 2.54 -1.03 11.04
C ALA A 28 2.56 -1.61 9.62
N ALA A 29 1.77 -1.06 8.70
CA ALA A 29 1.85 -1.40 7.28
C ALA A 29 3.20 -1.02 6.64
N GLY A 30 3.94 -0.07 7.22
CA GLY A 30 5.31 0.26 6.81
C GLY A 30 5.39 0.62 5.33
N SER A 31 6.36 0.07 4.60
CA SER A 31 6.50 0.22 3.14
C SER A 31 6.05 -1.02 2.36
N TYR A 32 5.21 -1.87 2.95
CA TYR A 32 4.74 -3.08 2.29
C TYR A 32 3.61 -2.79 1.29
N CYS A 33 3.52 -3.61 0.25
CA CYS A 33 2.44 -3.55 -0.73
C CYS A 33 1.09 -3.90 -0.10
N ARG A 34 0.09 -3.02 -0.22
CA ARG A 34 -1.25 -3.22 0.35
C ARG A 34 -2.30 -2.76 -0.64
N ASP A 35 -3.55 -3.15 -0.41
CA ASP A 35 -4.69 -2.59 -1.13
C ASP A 35 -5.68 -2.02 -0.09
N PRO A 36 -5.42 -0.81 0.43
CA PRO A 36 -6.22 -0.23 1.50
C PRO A 36 -7.69 -0.16 1.12
N GLY A 37 -8.56 -0.83 1.88
CA GLY A 37 -10.00 -0.90 1.61
C GLY A 37 -10.39 -1.63 0.32
N GLY A 38 -9.50 -2.42 -0.29
CA GLY A 38 -9.80 -3.16 -1.53
C GLY A 38 -9.97 -2.27 -2.77
N SER A 39 -9.33 -1.10 -2.75
CA SER A 39 -9.49 -0.04 -3.77
C SER A 39 -9.18 -0.47 -5.21
N ARG A 40 -8.27 -1.42 -5.42
CA ARG A 40 -7.77 -1.81 -6.75
C ARG A 40 -7.89 -3.30 -7.05
N GLY A 41 -8.16 -4.13 -6.04
CA GLY A 41 -8.21 -5.59 -6.16
C GLY A 41 -6.83 -6.27 -6.23
N GLN A 42 -5.73 -5.51 -6.18
CA GLN A 42 -4.37 -6.02 -6.20
C GLN A 42 -3.47 -5.14 -5.30
N PRO A 43 -2.49 -5.72 -4.57
CA PRO A 43 -1.57 -4.95 -3.76
C PRO A 43 -0.77 -3.94 -4.58
N TRP A 44 -0.64 -2.73 -4.05
CA TRP A 44 0.11 -1.63 -4.64
C TRP A 44 0.82 -0.85 -3.53
N CYS A 45 1.65 0.12 -3.91
CA CYS A 45 2.24 1.06 -2.95
C CYS A 45 2.51 2.41 -3.62
N TYR A 46 2.57 3.48 -2.82
CA TYR A 46 3.21 4.71 -3.26
C TYR A 46 4.69 4.45 -3.51
N THR A 47 5.28 5.10 -4.51
CA THR A 47 6.71 4.95 -4.78
C THR A 47 7.52 6.06 -4.11
N VAL A 48 8.83 5.89 -3.98
CA VAL A 48 9.72 6.98 -3.53
C VAL A 48 10.19 7.88 -4.67
N ASP A 49 9.80 7.59 -5.91
CA ASP A 49 10.07 8.46 -7.05
C ASP A 49 8.97 9.54 -7.13
N PRO A 50 9.31 10.85 -7.07
CA PRO A 50 8.33 11.92 -7.15
C PRO A 50 7.58 11.97 -8.49
N ASN A 51 8.08 11.32 -9.54
CA ASN A 51 7.44 11.26 -10.85
C ASN A 51 6.52 10.04 -11.02
N VAL A 52 6.58 9.07 -10.11
CA VAL A 52 5.76 7.85 -10.15
C VAL A 52 4.96 7.77 -8.85
N PRO A 53 3.71 8.27 -8.82
CA PRO A 53 2.91 8.33 -7.59
C PRO A 53 2.74 6.97 -6.91
N TRP A 54 2.42 5.94 -7.69
CA TRP A 54 2.21 4.59 -7.18
C TRP A 54 2.53 3.56 -8.27
N GLN A 55 2.70 2.31 -7.85
CA GLN A 55 2.84 1.18 -8.75
C GLN A 55 2.12 -0.04 -8.19
N LEU A 56 1.61 -0.90 -9.09
CA LEU A 56 1.17 -2.23 -8.69
C LEU A 56 2.38 -3.03 -8.23
N CYS A 57 2.17 -3.86 -7.22
CA CYS A 57 3.19 -4.80 -6.79
C CYS A 57 3.05 -6.11 -7.54
N ASP A 58 4.20 -6.67 -7.90
CA ASP A 58 4.30 -8.00 -8.49
C ASP A 58 4.21 -9.05 -7.38
N VAL A 59 2.98 -9.23 -6.87
CA VAL A 59 2.64 -10.26 -5.89
C VAL A 59 1.99 -11.40 -6.65
N PRO A 60 2.59 -12.61 -6.65
CA PRO A 60 1.99 -13.74 -7.32
C PRO A 60 0.65 -14.07 -6.68
N ASN A 61 -0.33 -14.42 -7.51
CA ASN A 61 -1.61 -14.90 -7.01
C ASN A 61 -1.39 -16.13 -6.12
N CYS A 62 -2.05 -16.14 -4.97
CA CYS A 62 -2.10 -17.34 -4.13
C CYS A 62 -2.71 -18.48 -4.95
N ILE A 63 -1.95 -19.58 -5.12
CA ILE A 63 -2.51 -20.82 -5.62
C ILE A 63 -3.38 -21.35 -4.47
N GLY A 64 -4.69 -21.10 -4.55
CA GLY A 64 -5.62 -21.49 -3.49
C GLY A 64 -5.43 -22.97 -3.15
N LYS A 65 -5.17 -23.26 -1.87
CA LYS A 65 -5.55 -24.56 -1.34
C LYS A 65 -7.06 -24.48 -1.09
N GLN A 66 -7.80 -25.21 -1.92
CA GLN A 66 -9.23 -25.46 -1.77
C GLN A 66 -9.54 -26.04 -0.38
#